data_AF-A0A846ZTH9-F1
#
_entry.id   AF-A0A846ZTH9-F1
#
_cell.length_a   1.000
_cell.length_b   1.000
_cell.length_c   1.000
_cell.angle_alpha   90.00
_cell.angle_beta   90.00
_cell.angle_gamma   90.00
#
_symmetry.space_group_name_H-M   'P 1'
#
loop_
_entity.id
_entity.type
_entity.pdbx_description
1 polymer ?
#
loop_
_entity_poly.entity_id
_entity_poly.type
_entity_poly.pdbx_seq_one_letter_code
_entity_poly.pdbx_strand_id
1 'polypeptide(L)' 'MTEKELMYIEDVLEHEKDLQNICEYYANEVSNQETKDFLISLLNFQEQNYEKLYGLLSK' A
#
# COMPACT_ATOMS: atom_id res chain seq x y z
N MET A 1 22.50 -0.26 2.61
CA MET A 1 21.62 0.84 2.17
C MET A 1 22.22 2.14 2.68
N THR A 2 22.25 3.19 1.86
CA THR A 2 22.65 4.55 2.28
C THR A 2 21.51 5.21 3.06
N GLU A 3 21.81 6.25 3.81
CA GLU A 3 20.81 7.05 4.54
C GLU A 3 19.72 7.61 3.62
N LYS A 4 20.08 8.06 2.42
CA LYS A 4 19.11 8.51 1.41
C LYS A 4 18.21 7.39 0.90
N GLU A 5 18.77 6.22 0.65
CA GLU A 5 17.99 5.07 0.20
C GLU A 5 17.03 4.58 1.29
N LEU A 6 17.44 4.64 2.57
CA LEU A 6 16.55 4.36 3.71
C LEU A 6 15.38 5.34 3.78
N MET A 7 15.66 6.65 3.73
CA MET A 7 14.59 7.67 3.72
C MET A 7 13.61 7.47 2.57
N TYR A 8 14.08 7.16 1.37
CA TYR A 8 13.17 6.90 0.24
C TYR A 8 12.31 5.64 0.44
N ILE A 9 12.85 4.60 1.08
CA ILE A 9 12.05 3.41 1.37
C ILE A 9 11.01 3.70 2.46
N GLU A 10 11.38 4.46 3.49
CA GLU A 10 10.46 4.92 4.53
C GLU A 10 9.31 5.76 3.94
N ASP A 11 9.62 6.74 3.10
CA ASP A 11 8.63 7.57 2.41
C ASP A 11 7.65 6.73 1.58
N VAL A 12 8.17 5.77 0.79
CA VAL A 12 7.32 4.91 -0.04
C VAL A 12 6.46 3.98 0.82
N LEU A 13 7.00 3.46 1.93
CA LEU A 13 6.23 2.63 2.86
C LEU A 13 5.09 3.41 3.52
N GLU A 14 5.31 4.68 3.87
CA GLU A 14 4.27 5.56 4.40
C GLU A 14 3.17 5.80 3.36
N HIS A 15 3.55 6.09 2.11
CA HIS A 15 2.59 6.26 1.02
C HIS A 15 1.77 5.00 0.70
N GLU A 16 2.38 3.81 0.71
CA GLU A 16 1.65 2.56 0.50
C GLU A 16 0.61 2.34 1.60
N LYS A 17 0.96 2.65 2.86
CA LYS A 17 0.03 2.56 3.98
C LYS A 17 -1.13 3.54 3.87
N ASP A 18 -0.86 4.78 3.46
CA ASP A 18 -1.90 5.78 3.23
C ASP A 18 -2.87 5.35 2.12
N LEU A 19 -2.32 4.81 1.03
CA LEU A 19 -3.12 4.31 -0.09
C LEU A 19 -3.99 3.11 0.30
N GLN A 20 -3.47 2.18 1.12
CA GLN A 20 -4.26 1.08 1.68
C GLN A 20 -5.45 1.60 2.48
N ASN A 21 -5.23 2.55 3.40
CA ASN A 21 -6.28 3.15 4.22
C ASN A 21 -7.37 3.82 3.35
N ILE A 22 -6.95 4.53 2.30
CA ILE A 22 -7.86 5.17 1.34
C ILE A 22 -8.69 4.12 0.58
N CYS A 23 -8.05 3.07 0.08
CA CYS A 23 -8.73 2.01 -0.66
C CYS A 23 -9.71 1.24 0.23
N GLU A 24 -9.33 0.96 1.48
CA GLU A 24 -10.20 0.30 2.46
C GLU A 24 -11.42 1.17 2.80
N TYR A 25 -11.20 2.46 3.05
CA TYR A 25 -12.29 3.41 3.29
C TYR A 25 -13.28 3.40 2.13
N TYR A 26 -12.80 3.58 0.89
CA TYR A 26 -13.70 3.61 -0.27
C TYR A 26 -14.34 2.26 -0.59
N ALA A 27 -13.67 1.14 -0.35
CA ALA A 27 -14.26 -0.19 -0.54
C ALA A 27 -15.45 -0.45 0.40
N ASN A 28 -15.46 0.21 1.56
CA ASN A 28 -16.55 0.15 2.52
C ASN A 28 -17.70 1.11 2.18
N GLU A 29 -17.40 2.28 1.62
CA GLU A 29 -18.40 3.30 1.26
C GLU A 29 -19.08 3.06 -0.10
N VAL A 30 -18.38 2.45 -1.07
CA VAL A 30 -18.92 2.29 -2.42
C VAL A 30 -19.96 1.15 -2.47
N SER A 31 -21.13 1.45 -3.05
CA SER A 31 -22.19 0.44 -3.24
C SER A 31 -22.03 -0.38 -4.53
N ASN A 32 -21.24 0.12 -5.48
CA ASN A 32 -21.01 -0.54 -6.76
C ASN A 32 -20.04 -1.72 -6.56
N GLN A 33 -20.50 -2.94 -6.83
CA GLN A 33 -19.72 -4.16 -6.59
C GLN A 33 -18.43 -4.24 -7.41
N GLU A 34 -18.46 -3.85 -8.69
CA GLU A 34 -17.27 -3.87 -9.56
C GLU A 34 -16.18 -2.92 -9.05
N THR A 35 -16.58 -1.73 -8.59
CA THR A 35 -15.67 -0.75 -8.00
C THR A 35 -15.11 -1.27 -6.68
N LYS A 36 -15.94 -1.94 -5.86
CA LYS A 36 -15.50 -2.56 -4.61
C LYS A 36 -14.48 -3.68 -4.86
N ASP A 37 -14.76 -4.56 -5.82
CA ASP A 37 -13.86 -5.66 -6.19
C ASP A 37 -12.52 -5.12 -6.72
N PHE A 38 -12.57 -4.04 -7.51
CA PHE A 38 -11.37 -3.34 -7.96
C PHE A 38 -10.56 -2.77 -6.79
N LEU A 39 -11.20 -2.07 -5.86
CA LEU A 39 -10.54 -1.49 -4.67
C LEU A 39 -9.92 -2.58 -3.78
N ILE A 40 -10.60 -3.71 -3.59
CA ILE A 40 -10.04 -4.87 -2.88
C ILE A 40 -8.84 -5.45 -3.63
N SER A 41 -8.90 -5.55 -4.95
CA SER A 41 -7.75 -6.03 -5.76
C SER A 41 -6.54 -5.11 -5.65
N LEU A 42 -6.78 -3.80 -5.57
CA LEU A 42 -5.75 -2.78 -5.41
C LEU A 42 -5.12 -2.82 -4.01
N LEU A 43 -5.94 -3.00 -2.96
CA LEU A 43 -5.49 -3.25 -1.58
C LEU A 43 -4.53 -4.43 -1.51
N ASN A 44 -4.91 -5.58 -2.07
CA ASN A 44 -4.06 -6.77 -2.09
C ASN A 44 -2.73 -6.53 -2.83
N PHE A 45 -2.75 -5.74 -3.91
CA PHE A 45 -1.53 -5.37 -4.64
C PHE A 45 -0.61 -4.47 -3.79
N GLN A 46 -1.19 -3.49 -3.09
CA GLN A 46 -0.46 -2.59 -2.20
C GLN A 46 0.14 -3.34 -1.01
N GLU A 47 -0.59 -4.28 -0.39
CA GLU A 47 -0.07 -5.14 0.68
C GLU A 47 1.17 -5.93 0.23
N GLN A 48 1.11 -6.57 -0.95
CA GLN A 48 2.24 -7.29 -1.51
C GLN A 48 3.45 -6.38 -1.81
N ASN A 49 3.21 -5.13 -2.22
CA ASN A 49 4.31 -4.18 -2.44
C ASN A 49 4.91 -3.70 -1.12
N TYR A 50 4.08 -3.41 -0.13
CA TYR A 50 4.52 -3.05 1.20
C TYR A 50 5.43 -4.14 1.78
N GLU A 51 5.04 -5.40 1.72
CA GLU A 51 5.87 -6.52 2.21
C GLU A 51 7.23 -6.60 1.50
N LYS A 52 7.25 -6.40 0.17
CA LYS A 52 8.49 -6.39 -0.62
C LYS A 52 9.42 -5.25 -0.21
N LEU A 53 8.87 -4.04 -0.05
CA LEU A 53 9.61 -2.83 0.32
C LEU A 53 10.10 -2.92 1.76
N TYR A 54 9.26 -3.37 2.68
CA TYR A 54 9.61 -3.58 4.08
C TYR A 54 10.69 -4.65 4.23
N GLY A 55 10.65 -5.69 3.39
CA GLY A 55 11.70 -6.70 3.29
C GLY A 55 13.07 -6.14 2.89
N LEU A 56 13.15 -4.95 2.27
CA LEU A 56 14.42 -4.28 1.98
C LEU A 56 15.06 -3.68 3.25
N LEU A 57 14.25 -3.32 4.25
CA LEU A 57 14.74 -2.80 5.54
C LEU A 57 15.24 -3.93 6.46
N SER A 58 14.79 -5.16 6.23
CA SER A 58 15.14 -6.35 7.02
C SER A 58 16.43 -7.05 6.56
N LYS A 59 17.18 -6.45 5.60
CA LYS A 59 18.42 -6.96 5.03
C LYS A 59 19.61 -6.07 5.35
#